data_AF-K9PUZ7-F1
#
_entry.id   AF-K9PUZ7-F1
#
_cell.length_a   1.000
_cell.length_b   1.000
_cell.length_c   1.000
_cell.angle_alpha   90.00
_cell.angle_beta   90.00
_cell.angle_gamma   90.00
#
_symmetry.space_group_name_H-M   'P 1'
#
loop_
_entity.id
_entity.type
_entity.pdbx_description
1 polymer ?
#
loop_
_entity_poly.entity_id
_entity_poly.type
_entity_poly.pdbx_seq_one_letter_code
_entity_poly.pdbx_strand_id
1 'polypeptide(L)'
;MPYLIRSSGDSSGEQHQLQAGVNSVGRALGNTIVVIDDSMSRRHAEIEISFDQVVVRDLKSLNHTFVNNQLIIEQRLRNGDVLRCGTVEFRFVDLRPPPPNPTIPPTEVEENSSSFIKTIDPKVTSIKFKDLLTEQEHKGNVSVLRLRQANEDQRALDKLNILLEVAKELSSPDEPENLLQKILDLLFEIMSVDRAAILLKNNQSNELDCEAIKLRDDVQKSTRFYSQKITDYVFTKGEGIVTSDARVDQRFDSSESILFQSIHASMCVPLKPREEVIGVLYVDNLTLVNLYSDEDMNFLAALGNQAAIAIENNLLFKRIQAEAVMRDKLERFFPTAVTQKIKETDRLGIIETEVTALFADISGFTQMSSTMEPRQIISMLNEYFQVMVEEIVFQYEGTLEKYIGDALFAIWGAPYQRVNDPQLAVQAAIDMQWAVAKLNRKWIKEGKEPISIHIGINTGEVAAGNIGSQRLIQYAAIGDTTNVTSRICNIAKAGEIILSDATHGRLTSLNLPFEALPPTKVRGKDDPLILYKLQWRDIPAGTTKPLLQTKEYPS
;
A
#
# COMPACT_ATOMS: atom_id res chain seq x y z
N MET A 1 16.61 44.99 11.46
CA MET A 1 17.03 46.37 11.78
C MET A 1 17.05 46.54 13.28
N PRO A 2 18.00 47.29 13.86
CA PRO A 2 18.15 47.37 15.32
C PRO A 2 16.96 48.10 15.98
N TYR A 3 16.60 47.73 17.20
CA TYR A 3 15.56 48.41 17.97
C TYR A 3 15.88 48.40 19.48
N LEU A 4 15.28 49.33 20.22
CA LEU A 4 15.34 49.41 21.68
C LEU A 4 14.03 48.95 22.30
N ILE A 5 14.08 48.17 23.37
CA ILE A 5 12.92 47.77 24.16
C ILE A 5 12.97 48.50 25.50
N ARG A 6 11.98 49.35 25.80
CA ARG A 6 11.87 50.02 27.10
C ARG A 6 11.38 49.02 28.15
N SER A 7 12.09 48.93 29.28
CA SER A 7 11.68 48.13 30.44
C SER A 7 10.83 48.99 31.37
N SER A 8 9.54 49.11 31.08
CA SER A 8 8.57 49.76 31.97
C SER A 8 8.00 48.72 32.95
N GLY A 9 7.85 49.07 34.23
CA GLY A 9 7.34 48.17 35.29
C GLY A 9 5.89 47.71 35.16
N ASP A 10 5.19 48.10 34.09
CA ASP A 10 3.89 47.57 33.69
C ASP A 10 4.04 46.88 32.32
N SER A 11 3.43 45.71 32.19
CA SER A 11 3.61 44.69 31.15
C SER A 11 3.17 45.10 29.73
N SER A 12 3.90 46.06 29.14
CA SER A 12 4.02 46.25 27.69
C SER A 12 5.34 46.99 27.39
N GLY A 13 6.40 46.24 27.08
CA GLY A 13 7.69 46.81 26.69
C GLY A 13 7.58 47.54 25.35
N GLU A 14 7.58 48.87 25.39
CA GLU A 14 7.46 49.70 24.19
C GLU A 14 8.72 49.55 23.33
N GLN A 15 8.54 49.17 22.06
CA GLN A 15 9.63 48.93 21.11
C GLN A 15 9.85 50.17 20.24
N HIS A 16 11.07 50.71 20.26
CA HIS A 16 11.46 51.85 19.44
C HIS A 16 12.46 51.40 18.37
N GLN A 17 12.02 51.41 17.11
CA GLN A 17 12.85 51.02 15.96
C GLN A 17 13.90 52.10 15.66
N LEU A 18 15.16 51.68 15.44
CA LEU A 18 16.24 52.60 15.11
C LEU A 18 16.47 52.65 13.59
N GLN A 19 16.67 53.86 13.06
CA GLN A 19 16.94 54.12 11.65
C GLN A 19 18.46 54.15 11.38
N ALA A 20 18.88 53.89 10.14
CA ALA A 20 20.28 54.04 9.74
C ALA A 20 20.72 55.51 9.87
N GLY A 21 21.90 55.77 10.44
CA GLY A 21 22.35 57.12 10.79
C GLY A 21 22.14 57.47 12.27
N VAL A 22 21.99 58.77 12.58
CA VAL A 22 21.91 59.27 13.96
C VAL A 22 20.47 59.25 14.48
N ASN A 23 20.24 58.54 15.57
CA ASN A 23 18.96 58.47 16.28
C ASN A 23 19.09 59.21 17.61
N SER A 24 18.32 60.27 17.82
CA SER A 24 18.34 61.02 19.07
C SER A 24 17.34 60.46 20.07
N VAL A 25 17.71 60.40 21.35
CA VAL A 25 16.88 59.90 22.46
C VAL A 25 16.71 61.02 23.48
N GLY A 26 15.49 61.34 23.89
CA GLY A 26 15.24 62.39 24.89
C GLY A 26 13.76 62.72 25.10
N ARG A 27 13.45 63.56 26.09
CA ARG A 27 12.05 63.91 26.41
C ARG A 27 11.40 64.94 25.49
N ALA A 28 12.18 65.65 24.67
CA ALA A 28 11.61 66.61 23.72
C ALA A 28 10.99 65.89 22.52
N LEU A 29 9.86 66.39 22.01
CA LEU A 29 9.13 65.82 20.87
C LEU A 29 9.94 65.80 19.55
N GLY A 30 11.06 66.52 19.47
CA GLY A 30 11.94 66.55 18.30
C GLY A 30 12.99 65.43 18.23
N ASN A 31 12.99 64.49 19.18
CA ASN A 31 13.90 63.34 19.14
C ASN A 31 13.34 62.19 18.30
N THR A 32 14.23 61.35 17.78
CA THR A 32 13.86 60.11 17.08
C THR A 32 13.15 59.13 18.02
N ILE A 33 13.59 59.08 19.28
CA ILE A 33 12.97 58.32 20.35
C ILE A 33 12.57 59.29 21.46
N VAL A 34 11.27 59.55 21.55
CA VAL A 34 10.69 60.46 22.53
C VAL A 34 10.22 59.66 23.73
N VAL A 35 10.82 59.90 24.90
CA VAL A 35 10.37 59.31 26.16
C VAL A 35 10.09 60.41 27.17
N ILE A 36 8.81 60.56 27.51
CA ILE A 36 8.32 61.58 28.45
C ILE A 36 8.61 61.09 29.87
N ASP A 37 9.80 61.42 30.37
CA ASP A 37 10.24 61.13 31.74
C ASP A 37 11.02 62.33 32.29
N ASP A 38 10.74 62.74 33.52
CA ASP A 38 11.36 63.91 34.15
C ASP A 38 12.85 63.69 34.46
N SER A 39 13.29 62.44 34.57
CA SER A 39 14.69 62.07 34.71
C SER A 39 15.47 62.15 33.39
N MET A 40 14.80 62.35 32.25
CA MET A 40 15.45 62.43 30.95
C MET A 40 15.66 63.87 30.48
N SER A 41 16.86 64.18 29.99
CA SER A 41 17.15 65.48 29.35
C SER A 41 16.37 65.65 28.04
N ARG A 42 16.17 66.91 27.62
CA ARG A 42 15.45 67.26 26.37
C ARG A 42 16.05 66.55 25.15
N ARG A 43 17.39 66.51 25.05
CA ARG A 43 18.16 65.59 24.19
C ARG A 43 19.15 64.90 25.13
N HIS A 44 19.00 63.59 25.33
CA HIS A 44 19.72 62.84 26.37
C HIS A 44 20.95 62.14 25.78
N ALA A 45 20.75 61.33 24.75
CA ALA A 45 21.79 60.57 24.09
C ALA A 45 21.54 60.48 22.58
N GLU A 46 22.57 60.18 21.82
CA GLU A 46 22.49 59.89 20.39
C GLU A 46 23.05 58.51 20.09
N ILE A 47 22.34 57.74 19.26
CA ILE A 47 22.72 56.41 18.81
C ILE A 47 22.97 56.46 17.31
N GLU A 48 24.23 56.33 16.93
CA GLU A 48 24.67 56.34 15.54
C GLU A 48 24.80 54.89 15.03
N ILE A 49 24.00 54.55 14.02
CA ILE A 49 24.03 53.24 13.36
C ILE A 49 24.79 53.37 12.04
N SER A 50 25.98 52.77 12.01
CA SER A 50 26.78 52.54 10.80
C SER A 50 26.64 51.07 10.33
N PHE A 51 27.11 50.78 9.12
CA PHE A 51 27.03 49.43 8.52
C PHE A 51 27.66 48.32 9.39
N ASP A 52 28.72 48.63 10.14
CA ASP A 52 29.49 47.65 10.92
C ASP A 52 29.42 47.86 12.46
N GLN A 53 28.87 48.99 12.92
CA GLN A 53 28.84 49.31 14.36
C GLN A 53 27.66 50.19 14.76
N VAL A 54 27.20 50.02 16.01
CA VAL A 54 26.26 50.92 16.67
C VAL A 54 26.96 51.56 17.85
N VAL A 55 27.01 52.89 17.88
CA VAL A 55 27.68 53.65 18.93
C VAL A 55 26.68 54.57 19.59
N VAL A 56 26.65 54.58 20.92
CA VAL A 56 25.85 55.52 21.71
C VAL A 56 26.76 56.58 22.33
N ARG A 57 26.34 57.84 22.25
CA ARG A 57 27.02 59.01 22.82
C ARG A 57 26.09 59.76 23.76
N ASP A 58 26.59 60.14 24.93
CA ASP A 58 25.86 61.02 25.85
C ASP A 58 26.03 62.48 25.43
N LEU A 59 24.92 63.23 25.35
CA LEU A 59 24.94 64.64 24.94
C LEU A 59 25.08 65.60 26.13
N LYS A 60 25.94 65.26 27.11
CA LYS A 60 26.09 65.96 28.39
C LYS A 60 24.76 66.07 29.13
N SER A 61 24.07 64.94 29.24
CA SER A 61 22.78 64.89 29.92
C SER A 61 22.93 65.14 31.43
N LEU A 62 21.89 65.72 32.06
CA LEU A 62 21.90 66.04 33.50
C LEU A 62 22.05 64.81 34.40
N ASN A 63 21.50 63.66 33.99
CA ASN A 63 21.52 62.43 34.77
C ASN A 63 22.46 61.37 34.20
N HIS A 64 23.23 61.73 33.18
CA HIS A 64 24.16 60.88 32.44
C HIS A 64 23.54 59.61 31.82
N THR A 65 24.24 59.09 30.81
CA THR A 65 23.89 57.83 30.15
C THR A 65 24.77 56.69 30.67
N PHE A 66 24.16 55.53 30.95
CA PHE A 66 24.86 54.33 31.38
C PHE A 66 24.62 53.18 30.39
N VAL A 67 25.63 52.36 30.14
CA VAL A 67 25.49 51.08 29.42
C VAL A 67 25.95 49.97 30.36
N ASN A 68 25.10 48.98 30.61
CA ASN A 68 25.35 47.88 31.56
C ASN A 68 25.85 48.39 32.94
N ASN A 69 25.21 49.44 33.46
CA ASN A 69 25.55 50.14 34.70
C ASN A 69 26.91 50.86 34.74
N GLN A 70 27.62 51.00 33.61
CA GLN A 70 28.83 51.82 33.51
C GLN A 70 28.51 53.18 32.90
N LEU A 71 29.06 54.25 33.50
CA LEU A 71 28.91 55.62 32.99
C LEU A 71 29.67 55.77 31.66
N ILE A 72 29.00 56.28 30.64
CA ILE A 72 29.59 56.43 29.30
C ILE A 72 29.63 57.88 28.84
N ILE A 73 30.62 58.20 28.01
CA ILE A 73 30.62 59.40 27.16
C ILE A 73 30.35 58.98 25.71
N GLU A 74 31.00 57.91 25.27
CA GLU A 74 30.79 57.24 23.99
C GLU A 74 31.11 55.74 24.15
N GLN A 75 30.22 54.85 23.70
CA GLN A 75 30.45 53.41 23.75
C GLN A 75 29.76 52.68 22.60
N ARG A 76 30.37 51.60 22.11
CA ARG A 76 29.78 50.68 21.13
C ARG A 76 28.76 49.75 21.82
N LEU A 77 27.53 49.70 21.31
CA LEU A 77 26.47 48.81 21.78
C LEU A 77 26.57 47.43 21.11
N ARG A 78 26.38 46.38 21.91
CA ARG A 78 26.27 44.98 21.48
C ARG A 78 24.85 44.46 21.72
N ASN A 79 24.41 43.50 20.91
CA ASN A 79 23.10 42.88 21.05
C ASN A 79 22.91 42.35 22.50
N GLY A 80 21.84 42.79 23.16
CA GLY A 80 21.52 42.45 24.56
C GLY A 80 21.94 43.50 25.59
N ASP A 81 22.73 44.52 25.22
CA ASP A 81 23.17 45.57 26.16
C ASP A 81 21.98 46.39 26.71
N VAL A 82 22.06 46.75 27.99
CA VAL A 82 21.07 47.59 28.66
C VAL A 82 21.57 49.03 28.74
N LEU A 83 20.92 49.92 27.99
CA LEU A 83 21.14 51.36 27.99
C LEU A 83 20.20 52.02 29.00
N ARG A 84 20.75 52.70 30.00
CA ARG A 84 19.98 53.46 30.99
C ARG A 84 20.19 54.96 30.82
N CYS A 85 19.11 55.68 30.55
CA CYS A 85 19.06 57.13 30.40
C CYS A 85 18.22 57.70 31.55
N GLY A 86 18.85 58.29 32.57
CA GLY A 86 18.13 58.68 33.80
C GLY A 86 17.61 57.45 34.56
N THR A 87 16.30 57.38 34.81
CA THR A 87 15.63 56.22 35.43
C THR A 87 15.05 55.23 34.41
N VAL A 88 15.18 55.51 33.11
CA VAL A 88 14.61 54.66 32.06
C VAL A 88 15.66 53.70 31.51
N GLU A 89 15.33 52.41 31.48
CA GLU A 89 16.18 51.35 30.93
C GLU A 89 15.65 50.86 29.59
N PHE A 90 16.55 50.73 28.62
CA PHE A 90 16.31 50.20 27.30
C PHE A 90 17.21 48.99 27.07
N ARG A 91 16.67 47.90 26.53
CA ARG A 91 17.47 46.79 26.03
C ARG A 91 17.69 46.95 24.53
N PHE A 92 18.94 46.96 24.10
CA PHE A 92 19.30 47.03 22.68
C PHE A 92 19.29 45.65 22.04
N VAL A 93 18.57 45.52 20.91
CA VAL A 93 18.51 44.29 20.13
C VAL A 93 18.98 44.57 18.70
N ASP A 94 20.05 43.90 18.27
CA ASP A 94 20.56 43.94 16.91
C ASP A 94 20.43 42.56 16.25
N LEU A 95 19.50 42.46 15.31
CA LEU A 95 19.25 41.24 14.53
C LEU A 95 20.01 41.23 13.19
N ARG A 96 21.02 42.09 13.02
CA ARG A 96 21.87 42.05 11.81
C ARG A 96 22.84 40.85 11.89
N PRO A 97 23.01 40.09 10.81
CA PRO A 97 23.99 38.99 10.77
C PRO A 97 25.41 39.56 10.92
N PRO A 98 26.30 38.94 11.70
CA PRO A 98 27.69 39.38 11.81
C PRO A 98 28.41 39.29 10.45
N PRO A 99 29.35 40.19 10.12
CA PRO A 99 30.10 40.10 8.87
C PRO A 99 30.95 38.81 8.84
N PRO A 100 31.13 38.20 7.66
CA PRO A 100 31.91 36.97 7.53
C PRO A 100 33.40 37.26 7.75
N ASN A 101 33.99 36.70 8.81
CA ASN A 101 35.43 36.81 9.05
C ASN A 101 36.20 35.70 8.29
N PRO A 102 37.45 35.97 7.86
CA PRO A 102 38.19 35.08 6.97
C PRO A 102 38.74 33.85 7.69
N THR A 103 38.69 32.74 6.95
CA THR A 103 39.19 31.39 7.22
C THR A 103 40.49 31.29 8.03
N ILE A 104 40.45 30.53 9.13
CA ILE A 104 41.60 29.89 9.78
C ILE A 104 41.29 28.39 9.94
N PRO A 105 42.25 27.45 9.68
CA PRO A 105 42.03 26.00 9.78
C PRO A 105 41.88 25.51 11.24
N PRO A 106 41.41 24.27 11.44
CA PRO A 106 40.76 23.85 12.67
C PRO A 106 41.77 23.64 13.80
N THR A 107 41.47 24.18 14.98
CA THR A 107 42.08 23.74 16.23
C THR A 107 40.98 23.64 17.28
N GLU A 108 40.92 22.46 17.89
CA GLU A 108 39.98 22.01 18.92
C GLU A 108 39.83 23.03 20.06
N VAL A 109 38.61 23.52 20.32
CA VAL A 109 38.09 23.83 21.67
C VAL A 109 36.54 23.86 21.63
N GLU A 110 35.95 22.88 22.34
CA GLU A 110 34.72 22.90 23.16
C GLU A 110 33.49 23.71 22.69
N GLU A 111 32.47 22.97 22.26
CA GLU A 111 31.08 23.42 22.21
C GLU A 111 30.48 23.52 23.62
N ASN A 112 30.00 24.71 23.97
CA ASN A 112 29.01 24.87 25.05
C ASN A 112 28.06 26.01 24.68
N SER A 113 27.03 25.73 23.87
CA SER A 113 25.85 26.58 23.71
C SER A 113 24.59 25.75 23.38
N SER A 114 23.98 25.30 24.47
CA SER A 114 22.62 24.81 24.70
C SER A 114 21.50 25.24 23.73
N SER A 115 21.20 24.33 22.80
CA SER A 115 19.83 23.94 22.43
C SER A 115 19.83 22.41 22.34
N PHE A 116 19.13 21.71 23.24
CA PHE A 116 19.28 20.25 23.37
C PHE A 116 18.48 19.51 22.29
N ILE A 117 19.09 19.36 21.11
CA ILE A 117 18.68 18.37 20.10
C ILE A 117 19.62 17.19 20.25
N LYS A 118 19.11 16.07 20.75
CA LYS A 118 19.84 14.81 20.74
C LYS A 118 19.44 14.05 19.48
N THR A 119 20.36 13.97 18.53
CA THR A 119 20.28 13.03 17.41
C THR A 119 21.02 11.77 17.85
N ILE A 120 20.35 10.62 17.82
CA ILE A 120 20.92 9.35 18.27
C ILE A 120 21.36 8.54 17.03
N ASP A 121 22.57 7.97 17.11
CA ASP A 121 23.25 7.20 16.06
C ASP A 121 22.34 6.09 15.45
N PRO A 122 22.35 5.87 14.11
CA PRO A 122 21.58 4.84 13.42
C PRO A 122 21.67 3.42 14.00
N LYS A 123 22.76 3.10 14.71
CA LYS A 123 22.92 1.78 15.36
C LYS A 123 22.03 1.60 16.59
N VAL A 124 21.69 2.70 17.26
CA VAL A 124 20.81 2.72 18.43
C VAL A 124 19.34 2.76 18.00
N THR A 125 18.96 3.25 16.82
CA THR A 125 17.58 3.09 16.32
C THR A 125 17.24 1.65 15.89
N SER A 126 18.26 0.78 15.74
CA SER A 126 18.12 -0.66 15.54
C SER A 126 18.31 -1.47 16.84
N ILE A 127 17.66 -1.09 17.94
CA ILE A 127 17.86 -1.77 19.22
C ILE A 127 17.47 -3.24 19.13
N LYS A 128 18.43 -4.14 19.38
CA LYS A 128 18.11 -5.53 19.69
C LYS A 128 17.67 -5.57 21.15
N PHE A 129 16.64 -6.35 21.48
CA PHE A 129 16.08 -6.48 22.84
C PHE A 129 17.12 -6.64 23.97
N LYS A 130 18.31 -7.18 23.67
CA LYS A 130 19.41 -7.33 24.63
C LYS A 130 20.05 -6.00 25.06
N ASP A 131 20.05 -4.99 24.20
CA ASP A 131 20.75 -3.74 24.48
C ASP A 131 19.93 -2.83 25.43
N LEU A 132 18.59 -2.98 25.44
CA LEU A 132 17.68 -2.37 26.44
C LEU A 132 17.93 -2.88 27.88
N LEU A 133 18.64 -4.01 28.05
CA LEU A 133 18.93 -4.60 29.35
C LEU A 133 20.27 -4.11 29.94
N THR A 134 21.07 -3.38 29.17
CA THR A 134 22.48 -3.08 29.51
C THR A 134 22.79 -1.61 29.79
N GLU A 135 21.87 -0.67 29.59
CA GLU A 135 22.15 0.75 29.82
C GLU A 135 22.09 1.13 31.31
N GLN A 136 23.21 1.66 31.83
CA GLN A 136 23.27 2.32 33.14
C GLN A 136 22.58 3.69 33.05
N GLU A 137 21.52 3.92 33.83
CA GLU A 137 20.80 5.20 33.86
C GLU A 137 21.69 6.38 34.28
N HIS A 138 21.65 7.47 33.50
CA HIS A 138 22.06 8.80 33.95
C HIS A 138 20.97 9.39 34.86
N LYS A 139 21.29 9.52 36.15
CA LYS A 139 20.44 10.16 37.17
C LYS A 139 20.07 11.59 36.75
N GLY A 140 18.79 11.86 36.47
CA GLY A 140 18.33 13.24 36.32
C GLY A 140 16.88 13.50 35.91
N ASN A 141 16.25 12.69 35.06
CA ASN A 141 14.97 13.09 34.42
C ASN A 141 13.79 12.17 34.78
N VAL A 142 12.59 12.76 34.88
CA VAL A 142 11.31 12.09 35.16
C VAL A 142 10.82 11.42 33.86
N SER A 143 10.84 10.08 33.78
CA SER A 143 10.36 9.31 32.62
C SER A 143 8.84 9.41 32.43
N VAL A 144 8.40 9.40 31.17
CA VAL A 144 6.99 9.51 30.73
C VAL A 144 6.25 8.16 30.74
N LEU A 145 6.97 7.06 30.93
CA LEU A 145 6.41 5.71 30.97
C LEU A 145 5.52 5.54 32.20
N ARG A 146 4.28 5.05 31.98
CA ARG A 146 3.30 4.76 33.05
C ARG A 146 3.62 3.48 33.81
N LEU A 147 4.87 3.31 34.25
CA LEU A 147 5.31 2.14 35.01
C LEU A 147 4.96 2.32 36.49
N ARG A 148 4.29 1.32 37.08
CA ARG A 148 3.98 1.29 38.52
C ARG A 148 5.29 1.38 39.32
N GLN A 149 5.28 2.14 40.43
CA GLN A 149 6.45 2.29 41.30
C GLN A 149 6.92 0.92 41.82
N ALA A 150 7.99 0.38 41.25
CA ALA A 150 8.65 -0.85 41.69
C ALA A 150 10.15 -0.79 41.34
N ASN A 151 10.95 -1.62 42.03
CA ASN A 151 12.42 -1.75 41.89
C ASN A 151 12.90 -1.84 40.43
N GLU A 152 14.15 -1.45 40.15
CA GLU A 152 14.76 -1.39 38.81
C GLU A 152 14.55 -2.68 37.98
N ASP A 153 14.73 -3.85 38.59
CA ASP A 153 14.52 -5.16 37.93
C ASP A 153 13.06 -5.38 37.50
N GLN A 154 12.11 -4.89 38.29
CA GLN A 154 10.68 -5.04 38.01
C GLN A 154 10.25 -4.10 36.86
N ARG A 155 10.85 -2.90 36.77
CA ARG A 155 10.62 -1.97 35.67
C ARG A 155 11.08 -2.53 34.33
N ALA A 156 12.25 -3.18 34.29
CA ALA A 156 12.76 -3.79 33.06
C ALA A 156 11.85 -4.95 32.58
N LEU A 157 11.37 -5.79 33.51
CA LEU A 157 10.44 -6.88 33.22
C LEU A 157 9.07 -6.38 32.75
N ASP A 158 8.53 -5.33 33.38
CA ASP A 158 7.26 -4.74 33.00
C ASP A 158 7.32 -4.13 31.58
N LYS A 159 8.41 -3.44 31.24
CA LYS A 159 8.65 -2.95 29.87
C LYS A 159 8.70 -4.08 28.84
N LEU A 160 9.38 -5.18 29.17
CA LEU A 160 9.48 -6.33 28.29
C LEU A 160 8.12 -6.99 28.06
N ASN A 161 7.33 -7.15 29.12
CA ASN A 161 5.98 -7.71 29.03
C ASN A 161 5.08 -6.83 28.15
N ILE A 162 5.13 -5.52 28.32
CA ILE A 162 4.41 -4.57 27.48
C ILE A 162 4.81 -4.73 26.01
N LEU A 163 6.11 -4.75 25.69
CA LEU A 163 6.57 -4.92 24.31
C LEU A 163 6.19 -6.28 23.72
N LEU A 164 6.20 -7.35 24.52
CA LEU A 164 5.79 -8.69 24.09
C LEU A 164 4.28 -8.80 23.86
N GLU A 165 3.49 -8.17 24.71
CA GLU A 165 2.03 -8.11 24.59
C GLU A 165 1.63 -7.30 23.36
N VAL A 166 2.26 -6.13 23.16
CA VAL A 166 2.14 -5.34 21.94
C VAL A 166 2.54 -6.15 20.72
N ALA A 167 3.69 -6.83 20.73
CA ALA A 167 4.12 -7.64 19.59
C ALA A 167 3.13 -8.77 19.25
N LYS A 168 2.51 -9.41 20.25
CA LYS A 168 1.49 -10.44 20.04
C LYS A 168 0.19 -9.87 19.48
N GLU A 169 -0.31 -8.79 20.05
CA GLU A 169 -1.52 -8.09 19.59
C GLU A 169 -1.35 -7.59 18.15
N LEU A 170 -0.19 -6.99 17.84
CA LEU A 170 0.12 -6.46 16.51
C LEU A 170 0.44 -7.54 15.46
N SER A 171 0.76 -8.77 15.88
CA SER A 171 1.01 -9.90 14.97
C SER A 171 -0.27 -10.63 14.55
N SER A 172 -1.45 -10.20 15.03
CA SER A 172 -2.73 -10.77 14.63
C SER A 172 -3.17 -10.26 13.24
N PRO A 173 -3.82 -11.11 12.41
CA PRO A 173 -4.25 -10.72 11.08
C PRO A 173 -5.50 -9.82 11.13
N ASP A 174 -5.29 -8.51 11.31
CA ASP A 174 -6.33 -7.48 11.27
C ASP A 174 -6.33 -6.67 9.96
N GLU A 175 -7.30 -5.78 9.77
CA GLU A 175 -7.23 -4.76 8.72
C GLU A 175 -6.21 -3.67 9.10
N PRO A 176 -5.48 -3.09 8.12
CA PRO A 176 -4.39 -2.15 8.37
C PRO A 176 -4.86 -0.87 9.07
N GLU A 177 -6.04 -0.35 8.72
CA GLU A 177 -6.63 0.82 9.39
C GLU A 177 -6.85 0.54 10.88
N ASN A 178 -7.36 -0.65 11.21
CA ASN A 178 -7.56 -1.09 12.59
C ASN A 178 -6.22 -1.33 13.30
N LEU A 179 -5.22 -1.88 12.60
CA LEU A 179 -3.88 -2.10 13.14
C LEU A 179 -3.21 -0.79 13.53
N LEU A 180 -3.24 0.22 12.66
CA LEU A 180 -2.65 1.54 12.94
C LEU A 180 -3.30 2.20 14.15
N GLN A 181 -4.64 2.14 14.25
CA GLN A 181 -5.36 2.66 15.40
C GLN A 181 -4.98 1.92 16.70
N LYS A 182 -4.90 0.58 16.66
CA LYS A 182 -4.45 -0.23 17.80
C LYS A 182 -3.03 0.10 18.25
N ILE A 183 -2.10 0.34 17.33
CA ILE A 183 -0.73 0.78 17.66
C ILE A 183 -0.78 2.08 18.46
N LEU A 184 -1.57 3.05 18.01
CA LEU A 184 -1.75 4.32 18.71
C LEU A 184 -2.47 4.15 20.05
N ASP A 185 -3.40 3.20 20.15
CA ASP A 185 -4.09 2.90 21.39
C ASP A 185 -3.14 2.39 22.46
N LEU A 186 -2.33 1.38 22.11
CA LEU A 186 -1.29 0.83 22.97
C LEU A 186 -0.26 1.90 23.38
N LEU A 187 0.16 2.74 22.43
CA LEU A 187 1.08 3.85 22.71
C LEU A 187 0.53 4.78 23.81
N PHE A 188 -0.76 5.12 23.78
CA PHE A 188 -1.41 5.98 24.78
C PHE A 188 -1.61 5.30 26.14
N GLU A 189 -1.72 3.96 26.16
CA GLU A 189 -1.77 3.20 27.41
C GLU A 189 -0.41 3.20 28.12
N ILE A 190 0.66 3.12 27.34
CA ILE A 190 2.03 2.95 27.85
C ILE A 190 2.71 4.29 28.14
N MET A 191 2.54 5.28 27.26
CA MET A 191 3.19 6.59 27.33
C MET A 191 2.18 7.71 27.59
N SER A 192 2.54 8.66 28.44
CA SER A 192 1.72 9.85 28.70
C SER A 192 1.90 10.92 27.61
N VAL A 193 1.35 10.66 26.42
CA VAL A 193 1.34 11.57 25.25
C VAL A 193 -0.01 12.27 25.09
N ASP A 194 -0.03 13.45 24.48
CA ASP A 194 -1.27 14.20 24.22
C ASP A 194 -1.78 13.96 22.79
N ARG A 195 -0.85 13.82 21.82
CA ARG A 195 -1.16 13.56 20.42
C ARG A 195 -0.14 12.61 19.81
N ALA A 196 -0.59 11.74 18.91
CA ALA A 196 0.27 10.88 18.11
C ALA A 196 -0.26 10.71 16.68
N ALA A 197 0.65 10.57 15.73
CA ALA A 197 0.34 10.33 14.33
C ALA A 197 1.29 9.28 13.73
N ILE A 198 0.74 8.39 12.90
CA ILE A 198 1.50 7.51 12.03
C ILE A 198 1.40 8.04 10.61
N LEU A 199 2.57 8.25 9.99
CA LEU A 199 2.67 8.63 8.61
C LEU A 199 3.38 7.53 7.83
N LEU A 200 2.81 7.10 6.71
CA LEU A 200 3.39 6.06 5.86
C LEU A 200 3.81 6.64 4.52
N LYS A 201 4.84 6.03 3.92
CA LYS A 201 5.33 6.37 2.60
C LYS A 201 4.29 6.03 1.54
N ASN A 202 3.92 7.01 0.74
CA ASN A 202 3.11 6.79 -0.46
C ASN A 202 3.98 6.25 -1.60
N ASN A 203 3.57 5.12 -2.19
CA ASN A 203 4.30 4.47 -3.27
C ASN A 203 4.33 5.26 -4.59
N GLN A 204 3.48 6.27 -4.77
CA GLN A 204 3.38 7.07 -6.01
C GLN A 204 4.12 8.41 -5.91
N SER A 205 3.96 9.14 -4.81
CA SER A 205 4.60 10.45 -4.61
C SER A 205 5.94 10.38 -3.89
N ASN A 206 6.25 9.25 -3.22
CA ASN A 206 7.38 9.12 -2.29
C ASN A 206 7.33 10.13 -1.13
N GLU A 207 6.15 10.68 -0.86
CA GLU A 207 5.87 11.58 0.26
C GLU A 207 5.21 10.80 1.42
N LEU A 208 5.18 11.42 2.59
CA LEU A 208 4.55 10.88 3.79
C LEU A 208 3.08 11.31 3.86
N ASP A 209 2.18 10.34 3.79
CA ASP A 209 0.76 10.52 4.02
C ASP A 209 0.39 10.14 5.45
N CYS A 210 -0.50 10.91 6.07
CA CYS A 210 -0.96 10.63 7.43
C CYS A 210 -2.10 9.62 7.37
N GLU A 211 -1.81 8.42 7.88
CA GLU A 211 -2.73 7.27 7.81
C GLU A 211 -3.51 7.08 9.11
N ALA A 212 -2.95 7.49 10.25
CA ALA A 212 -3.65 7.40 11.54
C ALA A 212 -3.25 8.53 12.51
N ILE A 213 -4.22 8.98 13.29
CA ILE A 213 -4.06 10.01 14.33
C ILE A 213 -4.81 9.59 15.59
N LYS A 214 -4.20 9.80 16.75
CA LYS A 214 -4.86 9.72 18.05
C LYS A 214 -4.58 10.96 18.87
N LEU A 215 -5.63 11.48 19.50
CA LEU A 215 -5.61 12.67 20.36
C LEU A 215 -6.16 12.26 21.74
N ARG A 216 -5.69 12.90 22.80
CA ARG A 216 -6.33 12.81 24.12
C ARG A 216 -7.68 13.55 24.08
N ASP A 217 -8.67 13.07 24.84
CA ASP A 217 -10.07 13.54 24.80
C ASP A 217 -10.23 15.06 25.02
N ASP A 218 -9.32 15.69 25.77
CA ASP A 218 -9.35 17.13 26.10
C ASP A 218 -8.69 18.04 25.03
N VAL A 219 -8.19 17.46 23.93
CA VAL A 219 -7.45 18.21 22.89
C VAL A 219 -8.35 18.48 21.67
N GLN A 220 -8.38 19.73 21.21
CA GLN A 220 -9.15 20.11 20.02
C GLN A 220 -8.62 19.37 18.76
N LYS A 221 -9.54 18.84 17.96
CA LYS A 221 -9.22 18.24 16.66
C LYS A 221 -8.67 19.31 15.71
N SER A 222 -7.36 19.32 15.54
CA SER A 222 -6.69 20.07 14.47
C SER A 222 -6.31 19.11 13.33
N THR A 223 -6.44 19.56 12.08
CA THR A 223 -6.21 18.75 10.88
C THR A 223 -4.75 18.36 10.63
N ARG A 224 -3.79 19.08 11.20
CA ARG A 224 -2.35 18.75 11.12
C ARG A 224 -1.61 19.37 12.29
N PHE A 225 -0.99 18.56 13.13
CA PHE A 225 -0.32 19.01 14.36
C PHE A 225 1.18 18.71 14.43
N TYR A 226 1.71 18.01 13.43
CA TYR A 226 3.12 17.61 13.35
C TYR A 226 3.87 18.48 12.33
N SER A 227 5.17 18.68 12.55
CA SER A 227 6.06 19.41 11.64
C SER A 227 6.52 18.53 10.50
N GLN A 228 6.25 18.95 9.25
CA GLN A 228 6.75 18.28 8.03
C GLN A 228 8.26 18.16 8.03
N LYS A 229 9.00 19.21 8.42
CA LYS A 229 10.47 19.15 8.43
C LYS A 229 11.01 18.08 9.39
N ILE A 230 10.34 17.88 10.54
CA ILE A 230 10.75 16.84 11.50
C ILE A 230 10.42 15.46 10.92
N THR A 231 9.21 15.25 10.41
CA THR A 231 8.82 13.95 9.82
C THR A 231 9.67 13.58 8.61
N ASP A 232 9.95 14.53 7.73
CA ASP A 232 10.73 14.32 6.51
C ASP A 232 12.21 14.06 6.82
N TYR A 233 12.76 14.73 7.84
CA TYR A 233 14.12 14.47 8.31
C TYR A 233 14.23 13.04 8.82
N VAL A 234 13.34 12.63 9.73
CA VAL A 234 13.35 11.27 10.32
C VAL A 234 13.13 10.22 9.23
N PHE A 235 12.24 10.47 8.28
CA PHE A 235 12.01 9.58 7.13
C PHE A 235 13.22 9.44 6.22
N THR A 236 13.90 10.56 5.92
CA THR A 236 15.06 10.56 4.99
C THR A 236 16.33 10.03 5.65
N LYS A 237 16.55 10.34 6.92
CA LYS A 237 17.77 9.97 7.67
C LYS A 237 17.64 8.64 8.40
N GLY A 238 16.42 8.22 8.76
CA GLY A 238 16.20 7.01 9.56
C GLY A 238 16.67 7.13 11.01
N GLU A 239 16.79 8.36 11.51
CA GLU A 239 17.25 8.68 12.87
C GLU A 239 16.12 9.34 13.65
N GLY A 240 15.90 8.92 14.90
CA GLY A 240 14.87 9.51 15.75
C GLY A 240 15.27 10.90 16.26
N ILE A 241 14.29 11.77 16.49
CA ILE A 241 14.48 13.13 17.01
C ILE A 241 13.66 13.32 18.28
N VAL A 242 14.30 13.81 19.35
CA VAL A 242 13.65 14.44 20.50
C VAL A 242 13.83 15.96 20.40
N THR A 243 12.77 16.72 20.62
CA THR A 243 12.83 18.18 20.71
C THR A 243 12.12 18.66 21.96
N SER A 244 12.80 19.48 22.76
CA SER A 244 12.29 20.02 24.04
C SER A 244 11.70 21.43 23.95
N ASP A 245 11.96 22.13 22.82
CA ASP A 245 11.27 23.34 22.38
C ASP A 245 11.51 23.52 20.86
N ALA A 246 10.49 23.26 20.04
CA ALA A 246 10.60 23.31 18.59
C ALA A 246 10.67 24.74 18.01
N ARG A 247 10.49 25.78 18.85
CA ARG A 247 10.47 27.20 18.42
C ARG A 247 11.87 27.84 18.39
N VAL A 248 12.86 27.22 19.04
CA VAL A 248 14.19 27.82 19.28
C VAL A 248 15.26 27.29 18.30
N ASP A 249 14.93 26.31 17.47
CA ASP A 249 15.91 25.63 16.62
C ASP A 249 16.10 26.31 15.25
N GLN A 250 17.28 26.92 15.05
CA GLN A 250 17.71 27.58 13.81
C GLN A 250 17.77 26.66 12.58
N ARG A 251 17.73 25.33 12.72
CA ARG A 251 17.65 24.41 11.56
C ARG A 251 16.27 24.37 10.91
N PHE A 252 15.23 24.83 11.60
CA PHE A 252 13.84 24.74 11.13
C PHE A 252 13.20 26.11 10.82
N ASP A 253 13.96 27.20 10.93
CA ASP A 253 13.54 28.62 10.99
C ASP A 253 13.03 29.25 9.67
N SER A 254 12.36 28.48 8.83
CA SER A 254 11.84 28.98 7.53
C SER A 254 10.65 28.17 7.03
N SER A 255 9.66 27.94 7.90
CA SER A 255 8.36 27.44 7.44
C SER A 255 7.25 28.09 8.25
N GLU A 256 6.25 28.59 7.54
CA GLU A 256 5.00 29.15 8.08
C GLU A 256 4.27 28.19 9.06
N SER A 257 4.71 26.93 9.14
CA SER A 257 4.20 25.87 10.01
C SER A 257 4.59 25.97 11.50
N ILE A 258 5.48 26.89 11.92
CA ILE A 258 5.87 27.06 13.34
C ILE A 258 5.02 28.12 14.05
N LEU A 259 4.23 28.91 13.31
CA LEU A 259 3.45 30.01 13.88
C LEU A 259 2.11 29.60 14.50
N PHE A 260 1.63 28.36 14.32
CA PHE A 260 0.25 28.04 14.68
C PHE A 260 -0.03 27.02 15.78
N GLN A 261 0.95 26.30 16.35
CA GLN A 261 0.64 25.41 17.47
C GLN A 261 1.79 25.32 18.47
N SER A 262 1.45 25.43 19.75
CA SER A 262 2.31 25.37 20.92
C SER A 262 2.98 23.99 21.11
N ILE A 263 3.85 23.58 20.19
CA ILE A 263 4.65 22.35 20.33
C ILE A 263 5.72 22.62 21.40
N HIS A 264 5.58 21.98 22.55
CA HIS A 264 6.48 22.13 23.69
C HIS A 264 7.53 21.03 23.68
N ALA A 265 7.11 19.76 23.78
CA ALA A 265 8.02 18.62 23.63
C ALA A 265 7.47 17.63 22.59
N SER A 266 8.31 17.20 21.65
CA SER A 266 7.93 16.22 20.61
C SER A 266 9.00 15.16 20.39
N MET A 267 8.56 13.94 20.06
CA MET A 267 9.42 12.84 19.62
C MET A 267 8.94 12.33 18.26
N CYS A 268 9.88 11.97 17.40
CA CYS A 268 9.59 11.38 16.11
C CYS A 268 10.57 10.24 15.85
N VAL A 269 10.05 9.04 15.58
CA VAL A 269 10.86 7.85 15.31
C VAL A 269 10.54 7.27 13.94
N PRO A 270 11.53 6.68 13.25
CA PRO A 270 11.28 6.01 11.98
C PRO A 270 10.55 4.69 12.21
N LEU A 271 9.63 4.36 11.31
CA LEU A 271 9.08 3.02 11.17
C LEU A 271 9.97 2.28 10.16
N LYS A 272 10.90 1.46 10.67
CA LYS A 272 11.96 0.85 9.87
C LYS A 272 12.07 -0.65 10.20
N PRO A 273 11.34 -1.55 9.51
CA PRO A 273 11.36 -2.96 9.84
C PRO A 273 12.72 -3.63 9.52
N ARG A 274 13.49 -3.05 8.59
CA ARG A 274 14.84 -3.48 8.20
C ARG A 274 15.75 -2.27 7.92
N GLU A 275 16.24 -2.13 6.68
CA GLU A 275 17.08 -1.00 6.26
C GLU A 275 16.30 0.12 5.56
N GLU A 276 15.04 -0.12 5.18
CA GLU A 276 14.16 0.87 4.56
C GLU A 276 13.18 1.46 5.58
N VAL A 277 13.03 2.77 5.56
CA VAL A 277 12.03 3.48 6.36
C VAL A 277 10.71 3.49 5.59
N ILE A 278 9.68 2.84 6.14
CA ILE A 278 8.34 2.75 5.53
C ILE A 278 7.41 3.88 5.98
N GLY A 279 7.82 4.63 7.00
CA GLY A 279 7.03 5.71 7.58
C GLY A 279 7.68 6.28 8.83
N VAL A 280 6.93 7.10 9.57
CA VAL A 280 7.35 7.68 10.84
C VAL A 280 6.22 7.67 11.86
N LEU A 281 6.58 7.52 13.13
CA LEU A 281 5.69 7.66 14.28
C LEU A 281 6.04 8.95 15.02
N TYR A 282 5.10 9.88 15.02
CA TYR A 282 5.23 11.19 15.66
C TYR A 282 4.39 11.25 16.92
N VAL A 283 4.94 11.81 18.00
CA VAL A 283 4.23 12.07 19.26
C VAL A 283 4.60 13.43 19.83
N ASP A 284 3.67 14.08 20.51
CA ASP A 284 3.94 15.30 21.25
C ASP A 284 3.14 15.44 22.55
N ASN A 285 3.57 16.40 23.36
CA ASN A 285 2.91 16.84 24.59
C ASN A 285 2.73 18.37 24.56
N LEU A 286 1.53 18.82 24.92
CA LEU A 286 1.11 20.22 24.93
C LEU A 286 1.30 20.87 26.30
N THR A 287 1.44 20.09 27.36
CA THR A 287 1.34 20.57 28.75
C THR A 287 2.70 20.65 29.46
N LEU A 288 3.60 19.72 29.18
CA LEU A 288 4.87 19.58 29.91
C LEU A 288 6.08 19.84 28.99
N VAL A 289 7.01 20.68 29.45
CA VAL A 289 8.29 21.00 28.79
C VAL A 289 9.41 20.17 29.42
N ASN A 290 10.45 19.78 28.66
CA ASN A 290 11.60 18.97 29.12
C ASN A 290 11.23 17.58 29.70
N LEU A 291 10.21 16.92 29.15
CA LEU A 291 9.68 15.69 29.73
C LEU A 291 10.40 14.41 29.24
N TYR A 292 10.84 14.38 27.98
CA TYR A 292 11.32 13.14 27.36
C TYR A 292 12.79 12.86 27.68
N SER A 293 13.06 11.67 28.23
CA SER A 293 14.41 11.14 28.42
C SER A 293 14.88 10.35 27.19
N ASP A 294 16.18 10.04 27.14
CA ASP A 294 16.75 9.16 26.11
C ASP A 294 16.10 7.75 26.17
N GLU A 295 15.71 7.33 27.38
CA GLU A 295 15.02 6.07 27.64
C GLU A 295 13.60 6.03 27.03
N ASP A 296 12.84 7.13 27.12
CA ASP A 296 11.51 7.24 26.51
C ASP A 296 11.59 7.19 24.98
N MET A 297 12.64 7.79 24.41
CA MET A 297 12.92 7.72 22.97
C MET A 297 13.35 6.31 22.54
N ASN A 298 14.24 5.66 23.28
CA ASN A 298 14.64 4.27 23.02
C ASN A 298 13.44 3.32 23.07
N PHE A 299 12.52 3.52 24.02
CA PHE A 299 11.27 2.78 24.09
C PHE A 299 10.37 3.04 22.89
N LEU A 300 10.17 4.31 22.52
CA LEU A 300 9.36 4.68 21.36
C LEU A 300 9.94 4.13 20.04
N ALA A 301 11.27 4.14 19.89
CA ALA A 301 11.93 3.56 18.73
C ALA A 301 11.74 2.04 18.67
N ALA A 302 11.84 1.34 19.81
CA ALA A 302 11.56 -0.09 19.89
C ALA A 302 10.09 -0.41 19.52
N LEU A 303 9.14 0.38 20.04
CA LEU A 303 7.73 0.27 19.69
C LEU A 303 7.49 0.56 18.21
N GLY A 304 8.13 1.60 17.66
CA GLY A 304 8.10 1.97 16.25
C GLY A 304 8.61 0.84 15.35
N ASN A 305 9.68 0.15 15.74
CA ASN A 305 10.18 -1.01 15.00
C ASN A 305 9.19 -2.19 15.02
N GLN A 306 8.56 -2.48 16.16
CA GLN A 306 7.52 -3.52 16.24
C GLN A 306 6.29 -3.18 15.38
N ALA A 307 5.84 -1.93 15.47
CA ALA A 307 4.78 -1.39 14.62
C ALA A 307 5.14 -1.51 13.14
N ALA A 308 6.37 -1.18 12.76
CA ALA A 308 6.84 -1.24 11.38
C ALA A 308 6.80 -2.68 10.82
N ILE A 309 7.22 -3.67 11.62
CA ILE A 309 7.15 -5.09 11.24
C ILE A 309 5.70 -5.53 11.05
N ALA A 310 4.81 -5.16 11.98
CA ALA A 310 3.40 -5.50 11.89
C ALA A 310 2.73 -4.89 10.66
N ILE A 311 2.99 -3.61 10.38
CA ILE A 311 2.49 -2.89 9.21
C ILE A 311 3.00 -3.56 7.92
N GLU A 312 4.30 -3.86 7.83
CA GLU A 312 4.89 -4.53 6.67
C GLU A 312 4.26 -5.92 6.43
N ASN A 313 4.12 -6.72 7.50
CA ASN A 313 3.50 -8.04 7.41
C ASN A 313 2.05 -7.97 6.92
N ASN A 314 1.29 -6.99 7.40
CA ASN A 314 -0.10 -6.78 6.97
C ASN A 314 -0.20 -6.44 5.48
N LEU A 315 0.65 -5.51 5.02
CA LEU A 315 0.72 -5.11 3.62
C LEU A 315 1.15 -6.26 2.71
N LEU A 316 2.12 -7.08 3.15
CA LEU A 316 2.55 -8.28 2.45
C LEU A 316 1.42 -9.31 2.35
N PHE A 317 0.70 -9.55 3.45
CA PHE A 317 -0.43 -10.49 3.48
C PHE A 317 -1.52 -10.08 2.49
N LYS A 318 -1.90 -8.79 2.47
CA LYS A 318 -2.87 -8.25 1.49
C LYS A 318 -2.42 -8.45 0.05
N ARG A 319 -1.12 -8.23 -0.23
CA ARG A 319 -0.57 -8.42 -1.58
C ARG A 319 -0.64 -9.87 -2.04
N ILE A 320 -0.24 -10.80 -1.17
CA ILE A 320 -0.32 -12.24 -1.42
C ILE A 320 -1.77 -12.67 -1.66
N GLN A 321 -2.72 -12.16 -0.85
CA GLN A 321 -4.13 -12.48 -1.01
C GLN A 321 -4.69 -11.95 -2.34
N ALA A 322 -4.36 -10.71 -2.72
CA ALA A 322 -4.78 -10.13 -3.99
C ALA A 322 -4.22 -10.90 -5.19
N GLU A 323 -2.96 -11.31 -5.12
CA GLU A 323 -2.31 -12.14 -6.14
C GLU A 323 -2.96 -13.53 -6.22
N ALA A 324 -3.27 -14.16 -5.08
CA ALA A 324 -3.96 -15.44 -5.04
C ALA A 324 -5.36 -15.37 -5.68
N VAL A 325 -6.12 -14.30 -5.42
CA VAL A 325 -7.42 -14.08 -6.05
C VAL A 325 -7.29 -13.84 -7.55
N MET A 326 -6.27 -13.09 -7.98
CA MET A 326 -6.00 -12.88 -9.41
C MET A 326 -5.63 -14.20 -10.09
N ARG A 327 -4.80 -15.01 -9.44
CA ARG A 327 -4.42 -16.34 -9.91
C ARG A 327 -5.63 -17.28 -10.00
N ASP A 328 -6.50 -17.33 -8.99
CA ASP A 328 -7.74 -18.13 -9.03
C ASP A 328 -8.61 -17.73 -10.22
N LYS A 329 -8.77 -16.41 -10.46
CA LYS A 329 -9.50 -15.91 -11.62
C LYS A 329 -8.86 -16.29 -12.94
N LEU A 330 -7.53 -16.31 -13.03
CA LEU A 330 -6.79 -16.74 -14.22
C LEU A 330 -6.86 -18.26 -14.44
N GLU A 331 -6.85 -19.06 -13.37
CA GLU A 331 -7.01 -20.52 -13.44
C GLU A 331 -8.41 -20.91 -13.98
N ARG A 332 -9.45 -20.10 -13.77
CA ARG A 332 -10.78 -20.32 -14.40
C ARG A 332 -10.78 -20.26 -15.93
N PHE A 333 -9.76 -19.68 -16.55
CA PHE A 333 -9.64 -19.62 -18.02
C PHE A 333 -8.88 -20.81 -18.61
N PHE A 334 -8.36 -21.73 -17.77
CA PHE A 334 -7.64 -22.92 -18.21
C PHE A 334 -8.23 -24.17 -17.56
N PRO A 335 -8.67 -25.18 -18.34
CA PRO A 335 -9.10 -26.46 -17.77
C PRO A 335 -8.04 -27.03 -16.82
N THR A 336 -8.47 -27.66 -15.72
CA THR A 336 -7.58 -28.20 -14.68
C THR A 336 -6.45 -29.07 -15.25
N ALA A 337 -6.73 -29.84 -16.30
CA ALA A 337 -5.76 -30.67 -17.01
C ALA A 337 -4.60 -29.86 -17.63
N VAL A 338 -4.90 -28.69 -18.20
CA VAL A 338 -3.91 -27.78 -18.80
C VAL A 338 -3.07 -27.13 -17.70
N THR A 339 -3.71 -26.63 -16.64
CA THR A 339 -3.02 -26.03 -15.48
C THR A 339 -2.10 -27.02 -14.78
N GLN A 340 -2.53 -28.27 -14.62
CA GLN A 340 -1.71 -29.33 -14.04
C GLN A 340 -0.48 -29.61 -14.91
N LYS A 341 -0.65 -29.72 -16.22
CA LYS A 341 0.46 -29.97 -17.14
C LYS A 341 1.48 -28.82 -17.17
N ILE A 342 1.02 -27.57 -17.02
CA ILE A 342 1.91 -26.40 -16.85
C ILE A 342 2.72 -26.53 -15.57
N LYS A 343 2.09 -26.89 -14.44
CA LYS A 343 2.77 -27.09 -13.15
C LYS A 343 3.82 -28.21 -13.21
N GLU A 344 3.56 -29.27 -13.97
CA GLU A 344 4.47 -30.43 -14.09
C GLU A 344 5.71 -30.14 -14.96
N THR A 345 5.58 -29.33 -16.00
CA THR A 345 6.61 -29.24 -17.06
C THR A 345 7.21 -27.84 -17.26
N ASP A 346 6.74 -26.82 -16.53
CA ASP A 346 7.09 -25.38 -16.62
C ASP A 346 6.83 -24.75 -18.01
N ARG A 347 6.51 -25.56 -19.03
CA ARG A 347 6.07 -25.20 -20.38
C ARG A 347 5.16 -26.29 -20.96
N LEU A 348 4.06 -25.90 -21.60
CA LEU A 348 3.33 -26.77 -22.52
C LEU A 348 4.03 -26.69 -23.88
N GLY A 349 5.02 -27.55 -24.11
CA GLY A 349 5.58 -27.75 -25.45
C GLY A 349 4.50 -28.20 -26.45
N ILE A 350 4.77 -28.05 -27.74
CA ILE A 350 3.89 -28.60 -28.78
C ILE A 350 4.06 -30.12 -28.76
N ILE A 351 2.97 -30.85 -28.55
CA ILE A 351 2.89 -32.30 -28.64
C ILE A 351 2.07 -32.69 -29.88
N GLU A 352 2.55 -33.66 -30.65
CA GLU A 352 1.74 -34.32 -31.68
C GLU A 352 1.05 -35.51 -31.01
N THR A 353 -0.28 -35.54 -31.08
CA THR A 353 -1.08 -36.59 -30.43
C THR A 353 -2.41 -36.77 -31.15
N GLU A 354 -2.94 -37.99 -31.09
CA GLU A 354 -4.28 -38.29 -31.58
C GLU A 354 -5.32 -37.81 -30.56
N VAL A 355 -6.27 -37.01 -31.05
CA VAL A 355 -7.40 -36.52 -30.23
C VAL A 355 -8.72 -36.96 -30.82
N THR A 356 -9.72 -37.13 -29.95
CA THR A 356 -11.13 -37.08 -30.35
C THR A 356 -11.66 -35.69 -30.08
N ALA A 357 -11.98 -34.98 -31.16
CA ALA A 357 -12.52 -33.63 -31.17
C ALA A 357 -14.06 -33.67 -31.24
N LEU A 358 -14.71 -32.79 -30.48
CA LEU A 358 -16.16 -32.61 -30.45
C LEU A 358 -16.51 -31.14 -30.62
N PHE A 359 -17.41 -30.87 -31.55
CA PHE A 359 -18.11 -29.59 -31.67
C PHE A 359 -19.58 -29.79 -31.32
N ALA A 360 -20.12 -28.93 -30.46
CA ALA A 360 -21.56 -28.86 -30.19
C ALA A 360 -22.04 -27.42 -30.35
N ASP A 361 -23.06 -27.22 -31.18
CA ASP A 361 -23.57 -25.92 -31.61
C ASP A 361 -25.10 -25.86 -31.40
N ILE A 362 -25.62 -24.66 -31.09
CA ILE A 362 -27.06 -24.44 -30.88
C ILE A 362 -27.74 -24.24 -32.23
N SER A 363 -28.59 -25.19 -32.58
CA SER A 363 -29.30 -25.22 -33.86
C SER A 363 -30.21 -24.01 -34.01
N GLY A 364 -29.98 -23.19 -35.02
CA GLY A 364 -30.80 -22.00 -35.30
C GLY A 364 -30.51 -20.80 -34.39
N PHE A 365 -29.39 -20.81 -33.64
CA PHE A 365 -29.05 -19.75 -32.69
C PHE A 365 -29.00 -18.36 -33.30
N THR A 366 -28.40 -18.19 -34.49
CA THR A 366 -28.32 -16.88 -35.16
C THR A 366 -29.70 -16.26 -35.40
N GLN A 367 -30.69 -17.09 -35.76
CA GLN A 367 -32.05 -16.60 -35.96
C GLN A 367 -32.72 -16.24 -34.62
N MET A 368 -32.56 -17.11 -33.60
CA MET A 368 -33.11 -16.88 -32.26
C MET A 368 -32.53 -15.62 -31.60
N SER A 369 -31.20 -15.51 -31.58
CA SER A 369 -30.46 -14.39 -30.98
C SER A 369 -30.80 -13.03 -31.61
N SER A 370 -31.19 -12.98 -32.89
CA SER A 370 -31.60 -11.74 -33.55
C SER A 370 -32.84 -11.07 -32.93
N THR A 371 -33.64 -11.84 -32.17
CA THR A 371 -34.88 -11.38 -31.54
C THR A 371 -34.79 -11.20 -30.02
N MET A 372 -33.65 -11.55 -29.43
CA MET A 372 -33.44 -11.52 -27.97
C MET A 372 -32.63 -10.31 -27.54
N GLU A 373 -32.87 -9.84 -26.31
CA GLU A 373 -32.02 -8.81 -25.71
C GLU A 373 -30.61 -9.37 -25.42
N PRO A 374 -29.52 -8.62 -25.66
CA PRO A 374 -28.15 -9.10 -25.46
C PRO A 374 -27.88 -9.70 -24.08
N ARG A 375 -28.47 -9.13 -23.02
CA ARG A 375 -28.34 -9.63 -21.64
C ARG A 375 -29.00 -11.00 -21.46
N GLN A 376 -30.13 -11.24 -22.12
CA GLN A 376 -30.84 -12.51 -22.05
C GLN A 376 -30.05 -13.60 -22.78
N ILE A 377 -29.45 -13.26 -23.93
CA ILE A 377 -28.58 -14.17 -24.69
C ILE A 377 -27.38 -14.61 -23.82
N ILE A 378 -26.68 -13.66 -23.20
CA ILE A 378 -25.53 -13.97 -22.35
C ILE A 378 -25.96 -14.84 -21.15
N SER A 379 -27.09 -14.53 -20.51
CA SER A 379 -27.60 -15.33 -19.39
C SER A 379 -27.94 -16.75 -19.82
N MET A 380 -28.55 -16.93 -20.99
CA MET A 380 -28.90 -18.23 -21.54
C MET A 380 -27.65 -19.04 -21.91
N LEU A 381 -26.68 -18.42 -22.59
CA LEU A 381 -25.40 -19.04 -22.94
C LEU A 381 -24.62 -19.45 -21.70
N ASN A 382 -24.55 -18.61 -20.67
CA ASN A 382 -23.85 -18.95 -19.43
C ASN A 382 -24.49 -20.16 -18.74
N GLU A 383 -25.83 -20.23 -18.67
CA GLU A 383 -26.53 -21.37 -18.08
C GLU A 383 -26.32 -22.66 -18.91
N TYR A 384 -26.35 -22.54 -20.25
CA TYR A 384 -26.05 -23.64 -21.16
C TYR A 384 -24.60 -24.14 -21.02
N PHE A 385 -23.61 -23.25 -21.12
CA PHE A 385 -22.20 -23.61 -21.04
C PHE A 385 -21.81 -24.15 -19.67
N GLN A 386 -22.39 -23.64 -18.58
CA GLN A 386 -22.17 -24.19 -17.25
C GLN A 386 -22.53 -25.68 -17.21
N VAL A 387 -23.70 -26.07 -17.75
CA VAL A 387 -24.09 -27.49 -17.77
C VAL A 387 -23.22 -28.29 -18.73
N MET A 388 -23.00 -27.79 -19.96
CA MET A 388 -22.24 -28.56 -20.96
C MET A 388 -20.78 -28.77 -20.56
N VAL A 389 -20.14 -27.79 -19.92
CA VAL A 389 -18.72 -27.84 -19.61
C VAL A 389 -18.47 -28.45 -18.22
N GLU A 390 -19.05 -27.88 -17.17
CA GLU A 390 -18.77 -28.28 -15.78
C GLU A 390 -19.38 -29.64 -15.42
N GLU A 391 -20.63 -29.88 -15.84
CA GLU A 391 -21.35 -31.12 -15.52
C GLU A 391 -21.07 -32.26 -16.51
N ILE A 392 -20.49 -31.97 -17.69
CA ILE A 392 -20.31 -32.98 -18.75
C ILE A 392 -18.87 -33.03 -19.25
N VAL A 393 -18.38 -32.04 -20.02
CA VAL A 393 -17.01 -32.12 -20.62
C VAL A 393 -15.97 -32.48 -19.58
N PHE A 394 -15.94 -31.78 -18.44
CA PHE A 394 -14.97 -32.04 -17.38
C PHE A 394 -15.21 -33.36 -16.64
N GLN A 395 -16.46 -33.77 -16.44
CA GLN A 395 -16.80 -35.06 -15.81
C GLN A 395 -16.37 -36.26 -16.65
N TYR A 396 -16.36 -36.10 -17.97
CA TYR A 396 -15.85 -37.08 -18.92
C TYR A 396 -14.36 -36.88 -19.26
N GLU A 397 -13.62 -36.13 -18.44
CA GLU A 397 -12.18 -35.86 -18.58
C GLU A 397 -11.77 -35.19 -19.91
N GLY A 398 -12.72 -34.51 -20.56
CA GLY A 398 -12.47 -33.70 -21.75
C GLY A 398 -11.86 -32.35 -21.39
N THR A 399 -11.08 -31.82 -22.32
CA THR A 399 -10.50 -30.48 -22.23
C THR A 399 -11.32 -29.53 -23.09
N LEU A 400 -11.93 -28.51 -22.49
CA LEU A 400 -12.52 -27.40 -23.25
C LEU A 400 -11.38 -26.59 -23.89
N GLU A 401 -11.37 -26.50 -25.22
CA GLU A 401 -10.35 -25.71 -25.92
C GLU A 401 -10.80 -24.26 -26.05
N LYS A 402 -12.03 -24.02 -26.54
CA LYS A 402 -12.64 -22.68 -26.59
C LYS A 402 -14.16 -22.72 -26.79
N TYR A 403 -14.78 -21.57 -26.51
CA TYR A 403 -16.13 -21.23 -26.98
C TYR A 403 -16.04 -20.51 -28.33
N ILE A 404 -16.98 -20.77 -29.24
CA ILE A 404 -17.07 -20.15 -30.56
C ILE A 404 -18.52 -19.67 -30.73
N GLY A 405 -18.80 -18.46 -30.24
CA GLY A 405 -20.17 -17.95 -30.21
C GLY A 405 -21.04 -18.80 -29.28
N ASP A 406 -22.03 -19.46 -29.85
CA ASP A 406 -22.93 -20.41 -29.20
C ASP A 406 -22.45 -21.88 -29.25
N ALA A 407 -21.40 -22.14 -30.03
CA ALA A 407 -20.76 -23.44 -30.08
C ALA A 407 -19.67 -23.61 -29.01
N LEU A 408 -19.46 -24.84 -28.59
CA LEU A 408 -18.31 -25.26 -27.78
C LEU A 408 -17.43 -26.22 -28.57
N PHE A 409 -16.11 -26.10 -28.36
CA PHE A 409 -15.11 -27.01 -28.91
C PHE A 409 -14.33 -27.67 -27.78
N ALA A 410 -14.43 -28.99 -27.70
CA ALA A 410 -13.76 -29.81 -26.69
C ALA A 410 -12.95 -30.93 -27.34
N ILE A 411 -11.89 -31.35 -26.66
CA ILE A 411 -10.99 -32.41 -27.11
C ILE A 411 -10.71 -33.41 -26.00
N TRP A 412 -10.60 -34.68 -26.37
CA TRP A 412 -10.09 -35.78 -25.56
C TRP A 412 -8.80 -36.28 -26.23
N GLY A 413 -7.75 -36.56 -25.48
CA GLY A 413 -6.43 -36.90 -26.05
C GLY A 413 -5.33 -35.91 -25.74
N ALA A 414 -5.69 -34.68 -25.36
CA ALA A 414 -4.75 -33.62 -25.03
C ALA A 414 -5.24 -32.81 -23.81
N PRO A 415 -4.36 -32.46 -22.84
CA PRO A 415 -2.91 -32.70 -22.80
C PRO A 415 -2.49 -34.12 -22.39
N TYR A 416 -3.44 -34.99 -22.05
CA TYR A 416 -3.19 -36.38 -21.70
C TYR A 416 -4.03 -37.29 -22.60
N GLN A 417 -3.39 -38.27 -23.22
CA GLN A 417 -4.02 -39.24 -24.12
C GLN A 417 -4.39 -40.52 -23.37
N ARG A 418 -5.59 -41.05 -23.65
CA ARG A 418 -6.10 -42.31 -23.11
C ARG A 418 -6.69 -43.17 -24.23
N VAL A 419 -6.69 -44.49 -24.00
CA VAL A 419 -7.22 -45.45 -24.97
C VAL A 419 -8.74 -45.30 -25.17
N ASN A 420 -9.47 -44.90 -24.13
CA ASN A 420 -10.92 -44.75 -24.13
C ASN A 420 -11.39 -43.32 -24.46
N ASP A 421 -10.53 -42.43 -24.95
CA ASP A 421 -10.90 -41.05 -25.30
C ASP A 421 -12.08 -40.95 -26.30
N PRO A 422 -12.13 -41.75 -27.40
CA PRO A 422 -13.28 -41.74 -28.30
C PRO A 422 -14.59 -42.13 -27.58
N GLN A 423 -14.49 -43.06 -26.63
CA GLN A 423 -15.58 -43.56 -25.83
C GLN A 423 -16.15 -42.49 -24.90
N LEU A 424 -15.26 -41.79 -24.18
CA LEU A 424 -15.62 -40.70 -23.27
C LEU A 424 -16.24 -39.52 -24.03
N ALA A 425 -15.70 -39.16 -25.20
CA ALA A 425 -16.23 -38.08 -26.03
C ALA A 425 -17.65 -38.38 -26.54
N VAL A 426 -17.90 -39.61 -27.03
CA VAL A 426 -19.24 -40.01 -27.47
C VAL A 426 -20.21 -40.08 -26.29
N GLN A 427 -19.74 -40.51 -25.13
CA GLN A 427 -20.59 -40.53 -23.95
C GLN A 427 -20.97 -39.14 -23.48
N ALA A 428 -20.01 -38.21 -23.47
CA ALA A 428 -20.26 -36.80 -23.22
C ALA A 428 -21.31 -36.25 -24.21
N ALA A 429 -21.22 -36.57 -25.50
CA ALA A 429 -22.18 -36.12 -26.51
C ALA A 429 -23.62 -36.63 -26.25
N ILE A 430 -23.77 -37.89 -25.83
CA ILE A 430 -25.08 -38.45 -25.46
C ILE A 430 -25.66 -37.69 -24.26
N ASP A 431 -24.82 -37.47 -23.23
CA ASP A 431 -25.24 -36.77 -22.02
C ASP A 431 -25.54 -35.29 -22.29
N MET A 432 -24.85 -34.64 -23.21
CA MET A 432 -25.15 -33.26 -23.67
C MET A 432 -26.57 -33.18 -24.22
N GLN A 433 -26.97 -34.12 -25.08
CA GLN A 433 -28.33 -34.14 -25.64
C GLN A 433 -29.40 -34.32 -24.54
N TRP A 434 -29.16 -35.22 -23.58
CA TRP A 434 -30.07 -35.40 -22.44
C TRP A 434 -30.10 -34.20 -21.49
N ALA A 435 -28.96 -33.55 -21.28
CA ALA A 435 -28.86 -32.35 -20.47
C ALA A 435 -29.60 -31.17 -21.09
N VAL A 436 -29.54 -30.98 -22.41
CA VAL A 436 -30.37 -29.99 -23.12
C VAL A 436 -31.85 -30.30 -22.94
N ALA A 437 -32.27 -31.58 -23.05
CA ALA A 437 -33.66 -31.95 -22.80
C ALA A 437 -34.12 -31.61 -21.36
N LYS A 438 -33.25 -31.79 -20.36
CA LYS A 438 -33.50 -31.39 -18.97
C LYS A 438 -33.56 -29.87 -18.81
N LEU A 439 -32.63 -29.15 -19.43
CA LEU A 439 -32.54 -27.69 -19.38
C LEU A 439 -33.78 -27.04 -20.03
N ASN A 440 -34.22 -27.55 -21.18
CA ASN A 440 -35.45 -27.11 -21.82
C ASN A 440 -36.68 -27.29 -20.94
N ARG A 441 -36.79 -28.39 -20.19
CA ARG A 441 -37.92 -28.58 -19.24
C ARG A 441 -37.93 -27.51 -18.15
N LYS A 442 -36.76 -27.03 -17.71
CA LYS A 442 -36.62 -25.93 -16.76
C LYS A 442 -37.00 -24.61 -17.44
N TRP A 443 -36.42 -24.31 -18.59
CA TRP A 443 -36.65 -23.09 -19.36
C TRP A 443 -38.11 -22.89 -19.76
N ILE A 444 -38.80 -23.94 -20.21
CA ILE A 444 -40.23 -23.89 -20.52
C ILE A 444 -41.06 -23.48 -19.29
N LYS A 445 -40.71 -23.94 -18.09
CA LYS A 445 -41.39 -23.53 -16.84
C LYS A 445 -41.10 -22.08 -16.47
N GLU A 446 -39.96 -21.56 -16.88
CA GLU A 446 -39.55 -20.16 -16.69
C GLU A 446 -40.05 -19.24 -17.83
N GLY A 447 -40.78 -19.78 -18.81
CA GLY A 447 -41.26 -19.02 -19.97
C GLY A 447 -40.20 -18.68 -21.02
N LYS A 448 -39.04 -19.36 -20.98
CA LYS A 448 -37.95 -19.23 -21.97
C LYS A 448 -38.16 -20.19 -23.14
N GLU A 449 -37.64 -19.84 -24.31
CA GLU A 449 -37.68 -20.70 -25.50
C GLU A 449 -36.73 -21.90 -25.36
N PRO A 450 -37.15 -23.11 -25.77
CA PRO A 450 -36.30 -24.29 -25.75
C PRO A 450 -35.31 -24.27 -26.93
N ILE A 451 -34.15 -24.89 -26.73
CA ILE A 451 -33.12 -25.03 -27.77
C ILE A 451 -32.92 -26.47 -28.21
N SER A 452 -32.25 -26.65 -29.34
CA SER A 452 -31.72 -27.95 -29.75
C SER A 452 -30.27 -27.81 -30.13
N ILE A 453 -29.45 -28.81 -29.84
CA ILE A 453 -28.04 -28.82 -30.23
C ILE A 453 -27.77 -29.89 -31.29
N HIS A 454 -26.74 -29.68 -32.08
CA HIS A 454 -26.24 -30.66 -33.02
C HIS A 454 -24.74 -30.85 -32.79
N ILE A 455 -24.27 -32.09 -32.87
CA ILE A 455 -22.92 -32.46 -32.41
C ILE A 455 -22.18 -33.19 -33.53
N GLY A 456 -20.93 -32.77 -33.77
CA GLY A 456 -20.00 -33.44 -34.67
C GLY A 456 -18.78 -33.96 -33.91
N ILE A 457 -18.38 -35.20 -34.18
CA ILE A 457 -17.25 -35.86 -33.51
C ILE A 457 -16.31 -36.45 -34.55
N ASN A 458 -15.00 -36.26 -34.36
CA ASN A 458 -13.97 -36.83 -35.22
C ASN A 458 -12.72 -37.17 -34.43
N THR A 459 -12.02 -38.23 -34.83
CA THR A 459 -10.76 -38.67 -34.21
C THR A 459 -9.63 -38.58 -35.22
N GLY A 460 -8.48 -38.04 -34.81
CA GLY A 460 -7.28 -37.95 -35.63
C GLY A 460 -6.14 -37.16 -34.99
N GLU A 461 -5.00 -37.12 -35.66
CA GLU A 461 -3.79 -36.44 -35.20
C GLU A 461 -3.95 -34.91 -35.18
N VAL A 462 -3.41 -34.27 -34.14
CA VAL A 462 -3.29 -32.83 -34.00
C VAL A 462 -1.96 -32.47 -33.33
N ALA A 463 -1.49 -31.24 -33.58
CA ALA A 463 -0.48 -30.61 -32.76
C ALA A 463 -1.19 -29.81 -31.64
N ALA A 464 -1.04 -30.24 -30.40
CA ALA A 464 -1.60 -29.56 -29.23
C ALA A 464 -0.50 -28.86 -28.42
N GLY A 465 -0.68 -27.59 -28.08
CA GLY A 465 0.35 -26.84 -27.37
C GLY A 465 -0.01 -25.39 -27.12
N ASN A 466 0.91 -24.68 -26.47
CA ASN A 466 0.81 -23.24 -26.28
C ASN A 466 1.03 -22.49 -27.61
N ILE A 467 0.00 -21.79 -28.07
CA ILE A 467 0.00 -20.96 -29.27
C ILE A 467 -0.31 -19.51 -28.87
N GLY A 468 0.43 -18.56 -29.43
CA GLY A 468 0.23 -17.14 -29.16
C GLY A 468 1.54 -16.37 -28.99
N SER A 469 1.47 -15.23 -28.31
CA SER A 469 2.63 -14.37 -28.02
C SER A 469 3.13 -14.58 -26.59
N GLN A 470 4.29 -14.04 -26.23
CA GLN A 470 4.81 -14.08 -24.86
C GLN A 470 3.83 -13.51 -23.80
N ARG A 471 2.91 -12.63 -24.21
CA ARG A 471 1.93 -11.97 -23.33
C ARG A 471 0.56 -12.64 -23.32
N LEU A 472 0.22 -13.38 -24.37
CA LEU A 472 -1.08 -14.01 -24.55
C LEU A 472 -0.85 -15.39 -25.15
N ILE A 473 -0.87 -16.40 -24.28
CA ILE A 473 -0.67 -17.79 -24.63
C ILE A 473 -2.01 -18.51 -24.44
N GLN A 474 -2.44 -19.26 -25.46
CA GLN A 474 -3.61 -20.12 -25.40
C GLN A 474 -3.16 -21.56 -25.69
N TYR A 475 -3.64 -22.51 -24.89
CA TYR A 475 -3.50 -23.92 -25.23
C TYR A 475 -4.49 -24.25 -26.33
N ALA A 476 -4.00 -24.72 -27.47
CA ALA A 476 -4.84 -25.02 -28.63
C ALA A 476 -4.38 -26.29 -29.34
N ALA A 477 -5.35 -27.00 -29.92
CA ALA A 477 -5.11 -28.10 -30.84
C ALA A 477 -5.25 -27.60 -32.28
N ILE A 478 -4.21 -27.80 -33.10
CA ILE A 478 -4.17 -27.43 -34.51
C ILE A 478 -4.00 -28.68 -35.36
N GLY A 479 -4.85 -28.83 -36.36
CA GLY A 479 -4.74 -29.92 -37.33
C GLY A 479 -5.98 -30.02 -38.20
N ASP A 480 -5.87 -30.75 -39.31
CA ASP A 480 -7.00 -31.02 -40.21
C ASP A 480 -8.18 -31.68 -39.47
N THR A 481 -7.89 -32.51 -38.46
CA THR A 481 -8.88 -33.13 -37.56
C THR A 481 -9.87 -32.11 -36.99
N THR A 482 -9.39 -30.95 -36.51
CA THR A 482 -10.25 -29.90 -35.93
C THR A 482 -11.19 -29.28 -36.96
N ASN A 483 -10.69 -28.99 -38.16
CA ASN A 483 -11.48 -28.44 -39.27
C ASN A 483 -12.51 -29.44 -39.80
N VAL A 484 -12.15 -30.72 -39.89
CA VAL A 484 -13.08 -31.79 -40.28
C VAL A 484 -14.18 -31.94 -39.24
N THR A 485 -13.87 -31.84 -37.95
CA THR A 485 -14.86 -31.94 -36.86
C THR A 485 -15.93 -30.85 -36.97
N SER A 486 -15.53 -29.58 -37.17
CA SER A 486 -16.49 -28.48 -37.30
C SER A 486 -17.38 -28.65 -38.54
N ARG A 487 -16.85 -29.20 -39.63
CA ARG A 487 -17.63 -29.51 -40.84
C ARG A 487 -18.61 -30.65 -40.63
N ILE A 488 -18.23 -31.68 -39.87
CA ILE A 488 -19.14 -32.76 -39.49
C ILE A 488 -20.28 -32.22 -38.62
N CYS A 489 -19.98 -31.33 -37.68
CA CYS A 489 -20.99 -30.63 -36.89
C CYS A 489 -21.97 -29.87 -37.79
N ASN A 490 -21.50 -29.07 -38.74
CA ASN A 490 -22.36 -28.34 -39.69
C ASN A 490 -23.27 -29.22 -40.56
N ILE A 491 -22.95 -30.51 -40.73
CA ILE A 491 -23.79 -31.47 -41.47
C ILE A 491 -24.91 -32.02 -40.57
N ALA A 492 -24.67 -32.08 -39.26
CA ALA A 492 -25.62 -32.58 -38.28
C ALA A 492 -26.84 -31.67 -38.16
N LYS A 493 -28.03 -32.28 -38.12
CA LYS A 493 -29.28 -31.55 -37.89
C LYS A 493 -29.56 -31.43 -36.41
N ALA A 494 -30.53 -30.57 -36.07
CA ALA A 494 -31.00 -30.38 -34.71
C ALA A 494 -31.29 -31.71 -34.00
N GLY A 495 -30.59 -31.96 -32.90
CA GLY A 495 -30.74 -33.16 -32.07
C GLY A 495 -29.98 -34.38 -32.61
N GLU A 496 -29.08 -34.22 -33.58
CA GLU A 496 -28.25 -35.31 -34.11
C GLU A 496 -26.84 -35.28 -33.52
N ILE A 497 -26.24 -36.47 -33.48
CA ILE A 497 -24.81 -36.68 -33.19
C ILE A 497 -24.24 -37.40 -34.41
N ILE A 498 -23.31 -36.77 -35.11
CA ILE A 498 -22.63 -37.35 -36.27
C ILE A 498 -21.15 -37.58 -35.95
N LEU A 499 -20.67 -38.76 -36.33
CA LEU A 499 -19.30 -39.20 -36.10
C LEU A 499 -18.61 -39.49 -37.44
N SER A 500 -17.30 -39.29 -37.48
CA SER A 500 -16.47 -39.79 -38.58
C SER A 500 -16.27 -41.31 -38.50
N ASP A 501 -15.89 -41.90 -39.63
CA ASP A 501 -15.49 -43.31 -39.69
C ASP A 501 -14.32 -43.66 -38.76
N ALA A 502 -13.37 -42.74 -38.59
CA ALA A 502 -12.25 -42.92 -37.68
C ALA A 502 -12.72 -43.07 -36.22
N THR A 503 -13.65 -42.21 -35.77
CA THR A 503 -14.22 -42.34 -34.43
C THR A 503 -15.06 -43.60 -34.29
N HIS A 504 -15.93 -43.90 -35.27
CA HIS A 504 -16.76 -45.09 -35.28
C HIS A 504 -15.92 -46.39 -35.19
N GLY A 505 -14.82 -46.48 -35.95
CA GLY A 505 -13.92 -47.63 -35.94
C GLY A 505 -13.33 -47.93 -34.55
N ARG A 506 -13.09 -46.90 -33.73
CA ARG A 506 -12.61 -47.03 -32.34
C ARG A 506 -13.70 -47.42 -31.33
N LEU A 507 -14.96 -47.42 -31.74
CA LEU A 507 -16.13 -47.74 -30.91
C LEU A 507 -16.77 -49.09 -31.26
N THR A 508 -16.21 -49.84 -32.21
CA THR A 508 -16.77 -51.11 -32.71
C THR A 508 -16.96 -52.17 -31.64
N SER A 509 -16.24 -52.10 -30.52
CA SER A 509 -16.41 -52.98 -29.35
C SER A 509 -17.63 -52.63 -28.50
N LEU A 510 -18.25 -51.48 -28.71
CA LEU A 510 -19.46 -51.05 -28.03
C LEU A 510 -20.69 -51.31 -28.89
N ASN A 511 -21.72 -51.86 -28.26
CA ASN A 511 -23.00 -52.13 -28.90
C ASN A 511 -23.87 -50.85 -28.96
N LEU A 512 -23.35 -49.80 -29.61
CA LEU A 512 -24.06 -48.53 -29.81
C LEU A 512 -24.82 -48.53 -31.15
N PRO A 513 -26.02 -47.94 -31.22
CA PRO A 513 -26.84 -47.94 -32.42
C PRO A 513 -26.39 -46.85 -33.41
N PHE A 514 -25.62 -47.23 -34.42
CA PHE A 514 -25.17 -46.34 -35.49
C PHE A 514 -25.94 -46.57 -36.80
N GLU A 515 -26.24 -45.47 -37.51
CA GLU A 515 -26.78 -45.45 -38.86
C GLU A 515 -25.73 -44.87 -39.82
N ALA A 516 -25.31 -45.65 -40.81
CA ALA A 516 -24.36 -45.16 -41.82
C ALA A 516 -25.04 -44.15 -42.76
N LEU A 517 -24.41 -42.99 -42.95
CA LEU A 517 -24.88 -41.95 -43.84
C LEU A 517 -24.26 -42.11 -45.25
N PRO A 518 -24.93 -41.60 -46.31
CA PRO A 518 -24.34 -41.57 -47.64
C PRO A 518 -23.00 -40.81 -47.66
N PRO A 519 -22.03 -41.23 -48.50
CA PRO A 519 -20.75 -40.54 -48.62
C PRO A 519 -20.95 -39.05 -48.88
N THR A 520 -20.50 -38.22 -47.95
CA THR A 520 -20.79 -36.78 -47.95
C THR A 520 -19.56 -36.01 -48.38
N LYS A 521 -19.68 -35.26 -49.48
CA LYS A 521 -18.59 -34.42 -49.96
C LYS A 521 -18.48 -33.17 -49.09
N VAL A 522 -17.33 -32.97 -48.48
CA VAL A 522 -17.07 -31.83 -47.61
C VAL A 522 -16.07 -30.89 -48.28
N ARG A 523 -16.35 -29.59 -48.25
CA ARG A 523 -15.52 -28.56 -48.88
C ARG A 523 -14.07 -28.66 -48.39
N GLY A 524 -13.10 -28.87 -49.27
CA GLY A 524 -11.67 -28.94 -48.91
C GLY A 524 -11.16 -30.34 -48.56
N LYS A 525 -11.96 -31.39 -48.82
CA LYS A 525 -11.49 -32.78 -48.93
C LYS A 525 -11.74 -33.26 -50.36
N ASP A 526 -10.77 -33.97 -50.91
CA ASP A 526 -10.87 -34.54 -52.26
C ASP A 526 -11.82 -35.74 -52.27
N ASP A 527 -11.70 -36.61 -51.26
CA ASP A 527 -12.55 -37.79 -51.08
C ASP A 527 -13.79 -37.49 -50.21
N PRO A 528 -14.96 -38.08 -50.54
CA PRO A 528 -16.15 -38.03 -49.68
C PRO A 528 -15.89 -38.66 -48.30
N LEU A 529 -16.44 -38.06 -47.25
CA LEU A 529 -16.36 -38.62 -45.90
C LEU A 529 -17.45 -39.66 -45.68
N ILE A 530 -17.09 -40.77 -45.05
CA ILE A 530 -18.03 -41.75 -44.50
C ILE A 530 -18.37 -41.29 -43.07
N LEU A 531 -19.66 -41.10 -42.82
CA LEU A 531 -20.18 -40.55 -41.57
C LEU A 531 -21.23 -41.49 -40.99
N TYR A 532 -21.36 -41.48 -39.67
CA TYR A 532 -22.32 -42.29 -38.92
C TYR A 532 -23.14 -41.39 -38.03
N LYS A 533 -24.45 -41.59 -38.04
CA LYS A 533 -25.38 -40.97 -37.10
C LYS A 533 -25.59 -41.91 -35.92
N LEU A 534 -25.40 -41.40 -34.70
CA LEU A 534 -25.69 -42.15 -33.48
C LEU A 534 -27.15 -41.95 -33.04
N GLN A 535 -27.89 -43.06 -32.87
CA GLN A 535 -29.26 -43.06 -32.36
C GLN A 535 -29.26 -42.97 -30.82
N TRP A 536 -28.82 -41.82 -30.30
CA TRP A 536 -28.63 -41.62 -28.85
C TRP A 536 -29.91 -41.73 -28.03
N ARG A 537 -31.09 -41.59 -28.63
CA ARG A 537 -32.40 -41.73 -27.96
C ARG A 537 -32.68 -43.17 -27.50
N ASP A 538 -32.05 -44.14 -28.14
CA ASP A 538 -32.17 -45.55 -27.77
C ASP A 538 -31.26 -45.91 -26.57
N ILE A 539 -30.45 -44.96 -26.11
CA ILE A 539 -29.53 -45.10 -24.99
C ILE A 539 -30.12 -44.33 -23.78
N PRO A 540 -30.44 -45.01 -22.66
CA PRO A 540 -31.01 -44.32 -21.50
C PRO A 540 -30.03 -43.29 -20.90
N ALA A 541 -30.59 -42.22 -20.33
CA ALA A 541 -29.81 -41.21 -19.64
C ALA A 541 -29.10 -41.81 -18.41
N GLY A 542 -27.77 -41.66 -18.33
CA GLY A 542 -26.97 -42.08 -17.17
C GLY A 542 -26.59 -43.56 -17.09
N THR A 543 -26.87 -44.37 -18.12
CA THR A 543 -26.51 -45.81 -18.17
C THR A 543 -25.01 -46.08 -18.32
N THR A 544 -24.22 -45.02 -18.39
CA THR A 544 -22.87 -44.99 -18.97
C THR A 544 -21.97 -44.01 -18.21
N LYS A 545 -22.26 -43.82 -16.92
CA LYS A 545 -21.27 -43.22 -16.02
C LYS A 545 -19.97 -44.04 -16.12
N PRO A 546 -18.80 -43.41 -16.28
CA PRO A 546 -17.55 -44.13 -16.21
C PRO A 546 -17.48 -44.79 -14.83
N LEU A 547 -17.27 -46.10 -14.81
CA LEU A 547 -16.77 -46.78 -13.62
C LEU A 547 -15.46 -46.06 -13.26
N LEU A 548 -15.53 -45.15 -12.29
CA LEU A 548 -14.36 -44.57 -11.64
C LEU A 548 -13.59 -45.73 -11.00
N GLN A 549 -12.76 -46.42 -11.79
CA GLN A 549 -11.71 -47.26 -11.25
C GLN A 549 -10.75 -46.33 -10.53
N THR A 550 -10.66 -46.58 -9.23
CA THR A 550 -9.69 -46.07 -8.28
C THR A 550 -8.33 -45.79 -8.93
N LYS A 551 -7.90 -44.53 -8.86
CA LYS A 551 -6.55 -44.07 -9.19
C LYS A 551 -5.52 -44.86 -8.38
N GLU A 552 -4.73 -45.69 -9.03
CA GLU A 552 -3.34 -45.95 -8.65
C GLU A 552 -2.47 -45.35 -9.75
N TYR A 553 -1.86 -44.21 -9.47
CA TYR A 553 -0.74 -43.71 -10.26
C TYR A 553 0.53 -44.41 -9.76
N PRO A 554 1.31 -45.09 -10.62
CA PRO A 554 2.62 -45.56 -10.22
C PRO A 554 3.57 -44.36 -10.04
N SER A 555 4.30 -44.42 -8.92
CA SER A 555 5.27 -43.44 -8.40
C SER A 555 6.35 -43.00 -9.38
#